data_AF-A0A3N5NZW6-F1
#
_entry.id   AF-A0A3N5NZW6-F1
#
_cell.length_a   1.000
_cell.length_b   1.000
_cell.length_c   1.000
_cell.angle_alpha   90.00
_cell.angle_beta   90.00
_cell.angle_gamma   90.00
#
_symmetry.space_group_name_H-M   'P 1'
#
loop_
_entity.id
_entity.type
_entity.pdbx_description
1 polymer ?
#
loop_
_entity_poly.entity_id
_entity_poly.type
_entity_poly.pdbx_seq_one_letter_code
_entity_poly.pdbx_strand_id
1 'polypeptide(L)'
;NELMLGFIETRHGPRTRGWGVMSTEEQKAIFDHTLLQRTGRVEEVAKMVSFLVFDASFMTGSTIRMDGGYIIGGDKAASMPKGVVEPGEPTYGGYVPPKTAVKKTRNKS
;
A
#
# COMPACT_ATOMS: atom_id res chain seq x y z
N ASN A 1 24.40 4.82 -9.21
CA ASN A 1 23.04 4.69 -8.67
C ASN A 1 22.43 3.39 -9.16
N GLU A 2 21.59 2.78 -8.33
CA GLU A 2 20.79 1.61 -8.68
C GLU A 2 19.32 2.01 -8.76
N LEU A 3 18.62 1.55 -9.80
CA LEU A 3 17.18 1.68 -9.93
C LEU A 3 16.52 0.32 -9.73
N MET A 4 15.96 0.08 -8.54
CA MET A 4 15.24 -1.14 -8.20
C MET A 4 13.80 -1.06 -8.68
N LEU A 5 13.46 -1.87 -9.69
CA LEU A 5 12.10 -1.90 -10.26
C LEU A 5 11.24 -2.95 -9.59
N GLY A 6 9.96 -2.62 -9.38
CA GLY A 6 8.89 -3.58 -9.08
C GLY A 6 8.29 -4.20 -10.34
N PHE A 7 6.96 -4.39 -10.32
CA PHE A 7 6.21 -4.91 -11.47
C PHE A 7 6.05 -3.84 -12.55
N ILE A 8 6.60 -4.12 -13.74
CA ILE A 8 6.50 -3.27 -14.93
C ILE A 8 5.84 -4.07 -16.06
N GLU A 9 5.04 -3.42 -16.89
CA GLU A 9 4.30 -4.01 -18.03
C GLU A 9 5.15 -4.70 -19.14
N THR A 10 6.45 -4.90 -18.94
CA THR A 10 7.32 -5.76 -19.76
C THR A 10 8.35 -6.54 -18.92
N ARG A 11 8.29 -6.41 -17.59
CA ARG A 11 9.17 -7.06 -16.60
C ARG A 11 8.37 -7.46 -15.38
N HIS A 12 8.17 -8.75 -15.18
CA HIS A 12 7.34 -9.34 -14.12
C HIS A 12 5.85 -8.92 -14.13
N GLY A 13 5.45 -7.90 -14.89
CA GLY A 13 4.08 -7.45 -15.06
C GLY A 13 3.41 -7.95 -16.35
N PRO A 14 2.32 -7.29 -16.79
CA PRO A 14 1.62 -7.56 -18.05
C PRO A 14 2.58 -7.74 -19.23
N ARG A 15 2.16 -8.43 -20.29
CA ARG A 15 2.96 -8.69 -21.51
C ARG A 15 4.23 -9.53 -21.32
N THR A 16 4.45 -10.09 -20.13
CA THR A 16 5.45 -11.15 -19.91
C THR A 16 4.80 -12.53 -19.96
N ARG A 17 5.57 -13.57 -20.34
CA ARG A 17 5.08 -14.96 -20.34
C ARG A 17 4.63 -15.41 -18.95
N GLY A 18 5.37 -15.02 -17.91
CA GLY A 18 5.04 -15.35 -16.52
C GLY A 18 3.69 -14.77 -16.10
N TRP A 19 3.40 -13.53 -16.47
CA TRP A 19 2.10 -12.92 -16.22
C TRP A 19 0.96 -13.64 -16.93
N GLY A 20 1.19 -14.07 -18.17
CA GLY A 20 0.18 -14.78 -18.97
C GLY A 20 -0.20 -16.17 -18.45
N VAL A 21 0.59 -16.77 -17.55
CA VAL A 21 0.26 -18.07 -16.92
C VAL A 21 -0.39 -17.93 -15.54
N MET A 22 -0.44 -16.71 -14.98
CA MET A 22 -1.09 -16.44 -13.69
C MET A 22 -2.61 -16.37 -13.85
N SER A 23 -3.32 -16.87 -12.85
CA SER A 23 -4.75 -16.66 -12.70
C SER A 23 -5.10 -15.17 -12.54
N THR A 24 -6.36 -14.83 -12.80
CA THR A 24 -6.89 -13.48 -12.59
C THR A 24 -6.76 -13.03 -11.13
N GLU A 25 -6.90 -13.96 -10.19
CA GLU A 25 -6.80 -13.73 -8.76
C GLU A 25 -5.36 -13.40 -8.35
N GLU A 26 -4.37 -14.13 -8.88
CA GLU A 26 -2.96 -13.87 -8.61
C GLU A 26 -2.51 -12.53 -9.21
N GLN A 27 -2.96 -12.20 -10.42
CA GLN A 27 -2.70 -10.89 -11.03
C GLN A 27 -3.32 -9.77 -10.18
N LYS A 28 -4.56 -9.97 -9.72
CA LYS A 28 -5.26 -9.01 -8.85
C LYS A 28 -4.56 -8.86 -7.51
N ALA A 29 -4.04 -9.93 -6.92
CA ALA A 29 -3.32 -9.88 -5.65
C ALA A 29 -2.07 -8.97 -5.73
N ILE A 30 -1.34 -8.99 -6.86
CA ILE A 30 -0.22 -8.07 -7.10
C ILE A 30 -0.70 -6.61 -7.10
N PHE A 31 -1.81 -6.31 -7.78
CA PHE A 31 -2.36 -4.96 -7.80
C PHE A 31 -2.88 -4.53 -6.43
N ASP A 32 -3.59 -5.40 -5.72
CA ASP A 32 -4.12 -5.11 -4.40
C ASP A 32 -3.01 -4.87 -3.37
N HIS A 33 -1.89 -5.59 -3.48
CA HIS A 33 -0.72 -5.40 -2.62
C HIS A 33 0.14 -4.19 -3.03
N THR A 34 0.04 -3.71 -4.26
CA THR A 34 0.75 -2.49 -4.71
C THR A 34 -0.03 -1.26 -4.28
N LEU A 35 0.54 -0.33 -3.48
CA LEU A 35 -0.18 0.89 -3.04
C LEU A 35 -0.79 1.72 -4.17
N LEU A 36 -0.09 1.83 -5.31
CA LEU A 36 -0.61 2.54 -6.49
C LEU A 36 -1.63 1.74 -7.30
N GLN A 37 -1.90 0.50 -6.92
CA GLN A 37 -2.86 -0.43 -7.54
C GLN A 37 -2.70 -0.62 -9.05
N ARG A 38 -1.45 -0.57 -9.53
CA ARG A 38 -1.07 -0.78 -10.93
C ARG A 38 0.39 -1.20 -11.06
N THR A 39 0.76 -1.77 -12.20
CA THR A 39 2.18 -1.87 -12.59
C THR A 39 2.73 -0.51 -13.05
N GLY A 40 4.05 -0.36 -12.99
CA GLY A 40 4.75 0.72 -13.68
C GLY A 40 4.74 0.52 -15.20
N ARG A 41 4.91 1.63 -15.93
CA ARG A 41 5.06 1.65 -17.39
C ARG A 41 6.51 1.81 -17.81
N VAL A 42 6.86 1.36 -19.01
CA VAL A 42 8.25 1.45 -19.52
C VAL A 42 8.69 2.91 -19.64
N GLU A 43 7.78 3.80 -20.01
CA GLU A 43 8.08 5.23 -20.17
C GLU A 43 8.40 5.91 -18.84
N GLU A 44 7.79 5.43 -17.75
CA GLU A 44 8.10 5.92 -16.39
C GLU A 44 9.52 5.51 -15.99
N VAL A 45 9.92 4.27 -16.31
CA VAL A 45 11.29 3.78 -16.08
C VAL A 45 12.30 4.57 -16.91
N ALA A 46 12.02 4.80 -18.20
CA ALA A 46 12.89 5.56 -19.08
C ALA A 46 13.10 7.01 -18.58
N LYS A 47 12.03 7.66 -18.10
CA LYS A 47 12.13 9.00 -17.49
C LYS A 47 13.02 9.00 -16.25
N MET A 48 12.88 8.00 -15.38
CA MET A 48 13.71 7.89 -14.17
C MET A 48 15.19 7.65 -14.51
N VAL A 49 15.47 6.79 -15.49
CA VAL A 49 16.83 6.59 -16.00
C VAL A 49 17.39 7.88 -16.59
N SER A 50 16.61 8.61 -17.39
CA SER A 50 17.00 9.90 -17.95
C SER A 50 17.41 10.89 -16.85
N PHE A 51 16.60 11.03 -15.79
CA PHE A 51 16.94 11.86 -14.63
C PHE A 51 18.26 11.43 -13.98
N LEU A 52 18.44 10.12 -13.75
CA LEU A 52 19.66 9.60 -13.12
C LEU A 52 20.93 9.82 -13.93
N VAL A 53 20.81 9.86 -15.26
CA VAL A 53 21.95 10.07 -16.17
C VAL A 53 22.26 11.56 -16.34
N PHE A 54 21.23 12.40 -16.50
CA PHE A 54 21.43 13.77 -16.95
C PHE A 54 21.29 14.82 -15.83
N ASP A 55 20.50 14.55 -14.79
CA ASP A 55 20.10 15.58 -13.81
C ASP A 55 20.59 15.30 -12.38
N ALA A 56 21.01 14.07 -12.09
CA ALA A 56 21.38 13.62 -10.74
C ALA A 56 22.83 14.00 -10.33
N SER A 57 23.25 15.26 -10.56
CA SER A 57 24.65 15.71 -10.49
C SER A 57 25.34 15.57 -9.12
N PHE A 58 24.58 15.50 -8.03
CA PHE A 58 25.09 15.32 -6.66
C PHE A 58 24.60 14.01 -6.00
N MET A 59 24.06 13.08 -6.78
CA MET A 59 23.54 11.81 -6.29
C MET A 59 24.37 10.66 -6.85
N THR A 60 25.07 9.94 -5.96
CA THR A 60 25.80 8.71 -6.31
C THR A 60 25.66 7.68 -5.20
N GLY A 61 26.03 6.42 -5.47
CA GLY A 61 25.96 5.31 -4.51
C GLY A 61 24.56 5.01 -3.95
N SER A 62 23.51 5.59 -4.53
CA SER A 62 22.14 5.51 -4.02
C SER A 62 21.36 4.39 -4.70
N THR A 63 20.53 3.70 -3.93
CA THR A 63 19.52 2.76 -4.43
C THR A 63 18.15 3.43 -4.38
N ILE A 64 17.49 3.54 -5.53
CA ILE A 64 16.18 4.17 -5.66
C ILE A 64 15.16 3.11 -6.06
N ARG A 65 14.08 3.04 -5.30
CA ARG A 65 13.01 2.08 -5.52
C ARG A 65 11.91 2.69 -6.37
N MET A 66 11.54 1.98 -7.42
CA MET A 66 10.44 2.29 -8.32
C MET A 66 9.53 1.07 -8.48
N ASP A 67 8.73 0.81 -7.46
CA ASP A 67 7.89 -0.40 -7.36
C ASP A 67 6.40 -0.11 -7.08
N GLY A 68 5.99 1.16 -7.14
CA GLY A 68 4.61 1.55 -6.83
C GLY A 68 4.19 1.30 -5.38
N GLY A 69 5.15 1.14 -4.47
CA GLY A 69 4.91 0.85 -3.06
C GLY A 69 4.78 -0.63 -2.73
N TYR A 70 5.05 -1.54 -3.68
CA TYR A 70 4.91 -2.99 -3.47
C TYR A 70 5.60 -3.49 -2.20
N ILE A 71 6.89 -3.19 -1.98
CA ILE A 71 7.61 -3.71 -0.80
C ILE A 71 7.12 -3.11 0.52
N ILE A 72 6.57 -1.89 0.53
CA ILE A 72 5.96 -1.33 1.75
C ILE A 72 4.50 -1.77 1.93
N GLY A 73 3.96 -2.48 0.95
CA GLY A 73 2.78 -3.32 1.08
C GLY A 73 1.49 -2.73 0.54
N GLY A 74 0.42 -3.45 0.83
CA GLY A 74 -0.99 -3.10 0.60
C GLY A 74 -1.89 -4.07 1.39
N ASP A 75 -1.29 -4.75 2.38
CA ASP A 75 -1.95 -5.79 3.14
C ASP A 75 -3.02 -5.15 4.00
N LYS A 76 -4.24 -5.66 3.83
CA LYS A 76 -5.38 -5.16 4.57
C LYS A 76 -5.21 -5.58 6.03
N ALA A 77 -5.27 -4.61 6.93
CA ALA A 77 -5.43 -4.92 8.34
C ALA A 77 -6.66 -5.83 8.49
N ALA A 78 -6.51 -6.90 9.28
CA ALA A 78 -7.64 -7.72 9.66
C ALA A 78 -8.72 -6.82 10.28
N SER A 79 -9.98 -7.18 10.10
CA SER A 79 -11.07 -6.49 10.79
C SER A 79 -10.77 -6.45 12.28
N MET A 80 -10.90 -5.28 12.90
CA MET A 80 -10.74 -5.14 14.34
C MET A 80 -11.62 -6.19 15.04
N PRO A 81 -11.06 -7.00 15.95
CA PRO A 81 -11.86 -7.99 16.67
C PRO A 81 -12.95 -7.26 17.45
N LYS A 82 -14.07 -7.96 17.68
CA LYS A 82 -15.10 -7.45 18.59
C LYS A 82 -14.45 -7.17 19.95
N GLY A 83 -14.77 -6.00 20.53
CA GLY A 83 -14.34 -5.68 21.89
C GLY A 83 -14.81 -6.77 22.86
N VAL A 84 -13.92 -7.17 23.77
CA VAL A 84 -14.18 -8.26 24.74
C VAL A 84 -14.84 -7.77 26.03
N VAL A 85 -14.99 -6.46 26.18
CA VAL A 85 -15.55 -5.83 27.38
C VAL A 85 -17.06 -5.62 27.22
N GLU A 86 -17.80 -6.00 28.25
CA GLU A 86 -19.24 -5.79 28.28
C GLU A 86 -19.59 -4.37 28.73
N PRO A 87 -20.73 -3.80 28.30
CA PRO A 87 -21.18 -2.50 28.78
C PRO A 87 -21.35 -2.49 30.31
N GLY A 88 -20.72 -1.54 30.98
CA GLY A 88 -20.69 -1.42 32.44
C GLY A 88 -19.47 -2.06 33.11
N GLU A 89 -18.62 -2.77 32.36
CA GLU A 89 -17.39 -3.36 32.90
C GLU A 89 -16.33 -2.26 33.18
N PRO A 90 -15.67 -2.29 34.36
CA PRO A 90 -14.54 -1.42 34.64
C PRO A 90 -13.33 -1.80 33.77
N THR A 91 -12.74 -0.78 33.15
CA THR A 91 -11.51 -0.87 32.37
C THR A 91 -10.47 0.09 32.95
N TYR A 92 -9.22 -0.03 32.53
CA TYR A 92 -8.15 0.90 32.94
C TYR A 92 -8.47 2.37 32.62
N GLY A 93 -9.28 2.64 31.59
CA GLY A 93 -9.71 3.97 31.17
C GLY A 93 -11.06 4.44 31.74
N GLY A 94 -11.65 3.72 32.71
CA GLY A 94 -12.99 3.98 33.23
C GLY A 94 -14.00 2.90 32.81
N TYR A 95 -15.26 3.25 32.59
CA TYR A 95 -16.33 2.29 32.29
C TYR A 95 -16.82 2.37 30.86
N VAL A 96 -17.17 1.23 30.26
CA VAL A 96 -17.85 1.19 28.96
C VAL A 96 -19.31 1.62 29.15
N PRO A 97 -19.80 2.67 28.46
CA PRO A 97 -21.19 3.09 28.61
C PRO A 97 -22.18 1.98 28.20
N PRO A 98 -23.33 1.84 28.87
CA PRO A 98 -24.41 0.95 28.45
C PRO A 98 -24.80 1.20 26.99
N LYS A 99 -25.20 0.15 26.24
CA LYS A 99 -25.61 0.27 24.82
C LYS A 99 -26.72 1.31 24.56
N THR A 100 -27.51 1.63 25.58
CA THR A 100 -28.59 2.63 25.55
C THR A 100 -28.13 4.07 25.81
N ALA A 101 -26.84 4.31 26.08
CA ALA A 101 -26.30 5.64 26.29
C ALA A 101 -26.23 6.42 24.96
N VAL A 102 -27.32 7.10 24.63
CA VAL A 102 -27.39 8.06 23.52
C VAL A 102 -26.30 9.12 23.72
N LYS A 103 -25.41 9.29 22.73
CA LYS A 103 -24.52 10.46 22.69
C LYS A 103 -25.39 11.72 22.64
N LYS A 104 -25.56 12.41 23.76
CA LYS A 104 -26.01 13.81 23.75
C LYS A 104 -24.95 14.62 23.02
N THR A 105 -25.14 14.84 21.71
CA THR A 105 -24.40 15.83 20.95
C THR A 105 -24.64 17.18 21.62
N ARG A 106 -23.58 17.71 22.25
CA ARG A 106 -23.57 19.06 22.78
C ARG A 106 -23.54 20.00 21.58
N ASN A 107 -24.69 20.50 21.15
CA ASN A 107 -24.76 21.64 20.24
C ASN A 107 -23.97 22.78 20.89
N LYS A 108 -22.84 23.15 20.27
CA LYS A 108 -22.16 24.41 20.56
C LYS A 108 -22.75 25.44 19.60
N SER A 109 -23.44 26.41 20.19
CA SER A 109 -23.72 27.74 19.63
C SER A 109 -22.43 28.49 19.32
#